data_AF-A0A1G1J6G2-F1
#
_entry.id   AF-A0A1G1J6G2-F1
#
_cell.length_a   1.000
_cell.length_b   1.000
_cell.length_c   1.000
_cell.angle_alpha   90.00
_cell.angle_beta   90.00
_cell.angle_gamma   90.00
#
_symmetry.space_group_name_H-M   'P 1'
#
loop_
_entity.id
_entity.type
_entity.pdbx_description
1 polymer ?
#
loop_
_entity_poly.entity_id
_entity_poly.type
_entity_poly.pdbx_seq_one_letter_code
_entity_poly.pdbx_strand_id
1 'polypeptide(L)' 'MINCEQVRSVIYAYLDRELSRSEAKAILEHVQKCKHCFSELEFEKILKRLTRRALSRPSAGPSFRKKITSILKGETHRG' A
#
# COMPACT_ATOMS: atom_id res chain seq x y z
N MET A 1 -16.29 16.99 2.19
CA MET A 1 -15.05 17.02 3.00
C MET A 1 -15.21 15.96 4.07
N ILE A 2 -14.29 15.01 4.19
CA ILE A 2 -14.42 13.89 5.15
C ILE A 2 -13.90 14.28 6.54
N ASN A 3 -14.42 13.64 7.59
CA ASN A 3 -14.03 13.87 8.98
C ASN A 3 -13.04 12.81 9.51
N CYS A 4 -12.54 12.98 10.73
CA CYS A 4 -11.56 12.09 11.34
C CYS A 4 -12.07 10.64 11.47
N GLU A 5 -13.35 10.47 11.84
CA GLU A 5 -13.96 9.14 12.01
C GLU A 5 -14.04 8.39 10.67
N GLN A 6 -14.42 9.09 9.61
CA GLN A 6 -14.44 8.58 8.25
C GLN A 6 -13.03 8.24 7.75
N VAL A 7 -12.00 9.04 8.08
CA VAL A 7 -10.61 8.69 7.75
C VAL A 7 -10.20 7.41 8.46
N ARG A 8 -10.51 7.28 9.74
CA ARG A 8 -10.13 6.13 10.56
C ARG A 8 -10.78 4.83 10.10
N SER A 9 -12.03 4.88 9.62
CA SER A 9 -12.72 3.68 9.11
C SER A 9 -12.15 3.14 7.80
N VAL A 10 -11.47 3.98 7.01
CA VAL A 10 -10.91 3.60 5.69
C VAL A 10 -9.38 3.61 5.63
N ILE A 11 -8.70 3.86 6.77
CA ILE A 11 -7.24 4.06 6.82
C ILE A 11 -6.47 2.82 6.32
N TYR A 12 -6.96 1.62 6.62
CA TYR A 12 -6.35 0.37 6.15
C TYR A 12 -6.57 0.16 4.64
N ALA A 13 -7.79 0.35 4.14
CA ALA A 13 -8.08 0.30 2.71
C ALA A 13 -7.22 1.29 1.91
N TYR A 14 -6.97 2.49 2.47
CA TYR A 14 -6.02 3.44 1.90
C TYR A 14 -4.59 2.88 1.87
N LEU A 15 -4.10 2.29 2.97
CA LEU A 15 -2.77 1.69 3.06
C LEU A 15 -2.59 0.46 2.17
N ASP A 16 -3.66 -0.27 1.87
CA ASP A 16 -3.70 -1.42 0.97
C ASP A 16 -3.92 -1.05 -0.50
N ARG A 17 -4.17 0.24 -0.78
CA ARG A 17 -4.46 0.78 -2.13
C ARG A 17 -5.76 0.22 -2.72
N GLU A 18 -6.75 -0.02 -1.88
CA GLU A 18 -8.06 -0.58 -2.25
C GLU A 18 -9.12 0.51 -2.49
N LEU A 19 -8.77 1.77 -2.22
CA LEU A 19 -9.66 2.91 -2.44
C LEU A 19 -9.61 3.42 -3.89
N SER A 20 -10.73 4.00 -4.33
CA SER A 20 -10.75 4.78 -5.57
C SER A 20 -9.82 5.99 -5.48
N ARG A 21 -9.45 6.56 -6.64
CA ARG A 21 -8.60 7.76 -6.71
C ARG A 21 -9.21 8.95 -5.97
N SER A 22 -10.54 9.11 -6.03
CA SER A 22 -11.27 10.18 -5.36
C SER A 22 -11.25 10.03 -3.85
N GLU A 23 -11.45 8.81 -3.34
CA GLU A 23 -11.42 8.53 -1.89
C GLU A 23 -10.02 8.73 -1.32
N ALA A 24 -9.00 8.21 -2.01
CA ALA A 24 -7.60 8.40 -1.61
C ALA A 24 -7.22 9.88 -1.57
N LYS A 25 -7.70 10.68 -2.53
CA LYS A 25 -7.49 12.14 -2.56
C LYS A 25 -8.15 12.82 -1.36
N ALA A 26 -9.39 12.48 -1.02
CA ALA A 26 -10.10 13.07 0.12
C ALA A 26 -9.40 12.81 1.46
N ILE A 27 -8.84 11.60 1.65
CA ILE A 27 -8.02 11.25 2.82
C ILE A 27 -6.75 12.08 2.88
N LEU A 28 -6.03 12.18 1.76
CA LEU A 28 -4.80 12.97 1.69
C LEU A 28 -5.05 14.44 2.03
N GLU A 29 -6.11 15.04 1.50
CA GLU A 29 -6.49 16.42 1.80
C GLU A 29 -6.82 16.63 3.29
N HIS A 30 -7.48 15.67 3.94
CA HIS A 30 -7.78 15.73 5.37
C HIS A 30 -6.49 15.59 6.20
N VAL A 31 -5.69 14.56 5.92
CA VAL A 31 -4.48 14.22 6.68
C VAL A 31 -3.43 15.34 6.60
N GLN A 32 -3.35 16.06 5.48
CA GLN A 32 -2.47 17.23 5.35
C GLN A 32 -2.83 18.39 6.29
N LYS A 33 -4.08 18.45 6.77
CA LYS A 33 -4.60 19.54 7.60
C LYS A 33 -4.87 19.11 9.05
N CYS A 34 -4.94 17.80 9.30
CA CYS A 34 -5.27 17.22 10.60
C CYS A 34 -4.06 16.49 11.21
N LYS A 35 -3.42 17.10 12.21
CA LYS A 35 -2.26 16.52 12.91
C LYS A 35 -2.57 15.15 13.53
N HIS A 36 -3.77 14.95 14.05
CA HIS A 36 -4.17 13.69 14.66
C HIS A 36 -4.22 12.55 13.64
N CYS A 37 -4.96 12.73 12.54
CA CYS A 37 -5.03 11.72 11.48
C CYS A 37 -3.70 11.52 10.75
N PHE A 38 -2.84 12.54 10.68
CA PHE A 38 -1.47 12.37 10.20
C PHE A 38 -0.67 11.43 11.09
N SER A 39 -0.66 11.66 12.40
CA SER A 39 0.04 10.79 13.35
C SER A 39 -0.48 9.36 13.33
N GLU A 40 -1.81 9.18 13.27
CA GLU A 40 -2.41 7.84 13.13
C GLU A 40 -1.97 7.14 11.84
N LEU A 41 -2.02 7.83 10.69
CA LEU A 41 -1.60 7.26 9.41
C LEU A 41 -0.12 6.86 9.41
N GLU A 42 0.77 7.70 9.96
CA GLU A 42 2.19 7.37 10.04
C GLU A 42 2.45 6.19 10.98
N PHE A 43 1.74 6.12 12.11
CA PHE A 43 1.81 4.97 13.02
C PHE A 43 1.41 3.68 12.30
N GLU A 44 0.26 3.66 11.62
CA GLU A 44 -0.22 2.48 10.90
C GLU A 44 0.73 2.07 9.76
N LYS A 45 1.35 3.03 9.05
CA LYS A 45 2.39 2.74 8.03
C LYS A 45 3.59 2.02 8.64
N ILE A 46 4.07 2.49 9.80
CA ILE A 46 5.21 1.91 10.50
C ILE A 46 4.84 0.50 10.97
N LEU A 47 3.70 0.34 11.63
CA LEU A 47 3.21 -0.94 12.12
C LEU A 47 3.11 -1.96 10.98
N LYS A 48 2.43 -1.60 9.88
CA LYS A 48 2.31 -2.46 8.70
C LYS A 48 3.66 -2.85 8.11
N ARG A 49 4.65 -1.94 8.11
CA ARG A 49 6.02 -2.22 7.66
C ARG A 49 6.73 -3.21 8.59
N LEU A 50 6.60 -3.06 9.90
CA LEU A 50 7.21 -3.97 10.88
C LEU A 50 6.58 -5.36 10.79
N THR A 51 5.25 -5.45 10.73
CA THR A 51 4.53 -6.71 10.55
C THR A 51 4.97 -7.43 9.27
N ARG A 52 5.09 -6.72 8.14
CA ARG A 52 5.60 -7.30 6.89
C ARG A 52 7.04 -7.81 6.97
N ARG A 53 7.87 -7.26 7.86
CA ARG A 53 9.26 -7.70 8.06
C ARG A 53 9.35 -8.89 9.00
N ALA A 54 8.56 -8.87 10.06
CA ALA A 54 8.54 -9.92 11.08
C ALA A 54 7.89 -11.22 10.57
N LEU A 55 6.89 -11.10 9.70
CA LEU A 55 6.21 -12.25 9.13
C LEU A 55 6.97 -12.80 7.91
N SER A 56 7.32 -14.08 7.97
CA SER A 56 7.89 -14.84 6.86
C SER A 56 6.95 -14.80 5.66
N ARG A 57 7.33 -14.11 4.58
CA ARG A 57 6.57 -14.18 3.32
C ARG A 57 6.96 -15.44 2.55
N PRO A 58 5.98 -16.21 2.04
CA PRO A 58 6.26 -17.24 1.06
C PRO A 58 7.03 -16.62 -0.10
N SER A 59 8.22 -17.14 -0.36
CA SER A 59 9.03 -16.70 -1.48
C SER A 59 8.47 -17.32 -2.76
N ALA A 60 8.33 -16.53 -3.83
CA ALA A 60 7.95 -17.10 -5.11
C ALA A 60 9.00 -18.13 -5.55
N GLY A 61 8.55 -19.27 -6.08
CA GLY A 61 9.45 -20.34 -6.51
C GLY A 61 10.45 -19.88 -7.58
N PRO A 62 11.62 -20.55 -7.70
CA PRO A 62 12.69 -20.13 -8.61
C PRO A 62 12.25 -19.97 -10.07
N SER A 63 11.38 -20.86 -10.54
CA SER A 63 10.85 -20.82 -11.92
C SER A 63 10.01 -19.58 -12.18
N PHE A 64 9.13 -19.21 -11.25
CA PHE A 64 8.32 -17.99 -11.35
C PHE A 64 9.20 -16.75 -11.38
N ARG A 65 10.21 -16.67 -10.49
CA ARG A 65 11.17 -15.56 -10.46
C ARG A 65 11.90 -15.42 -11.79
N LYS A 66 12.43 -16.51 -12.35
CA LYS A 66 13.11 -16.53 -13.65
C LYS A 66 12.20 -15.99 -14.76
N LYS A 67 10.94 -16.45 -14.82
CA LYS A 67 9.98 -16.00 -15.84
C LYS A 67 9.69 -14.50 -15.73
N ILE A 68 9.43 -13.99 -14.53
CA ILE A 68 9.19 -12.56 -14.30
C ILE A 68 10.43 -11.74 -14.66
N THR A 69 11.63 -12.18 -14.27
CA THR A 69 12.88 -11.48 -14.62
C THR A 69 13.11 -11.41 -16.13
N SER A 70 12.83 -12.49 -16.88
CA SER A 70 12.98 -12.50 -18.34
C SER A 70 12.00 -11.54 -19.02
N ILE A 71 10.74 -11.49 -18.56
CA ILE A 71 9.75 -10.51 -19.05
C ILE A 71 10.21 -9.08 -18.78
N LEU A 72 10.70 -8.79 -17.57
CA LEU A 72 11.17 -7.45 -17.20
C LEU A 72 12.42 -7.02 -18.00
N LYS A 73 13.27 -7.96 -18.41
CA LYS A 73 14.44 -7.70 -19.27
C LYS A 73 14.10 -7.52 -20.75
N GLY A 74 12.83 -7.73 -21.15
CA GLY A 74 12.42 -7.65 -22.55
C GLY A 74 12.93 -8.82 -23.42
N GLU A 75 13.39 -9.91 -22.80
CA GLU A 75 13.92 -11.11 -23.48
C GLU A 75 12.81 -11.99 -24.08
N THR A 76 11.57 -11.48 -24.15
CA THR A 76 10.45 -12.24 -24.71
C THR A 76 10.63 -12.32 -26.22
N HIS A 77 11.26 -13.40 -26.68
CA HIS A 77 11.21 -13.84 -28.08
C HIS A 77 9.73 -13.83 -28.52
N ARG A 78 9.38 -12.89 -29.39
CA ARG A 78 8.24 -13.03 -30.30
C ARG A 78 8.65 -14.12 -31.29
N GLY A 79 8.16 -15.33 -31.06
CA GLY A 79 8.03 -16.39 -32.06
C GLY A 79 6.57 -16.50 -32.45
#